data_AF-A0A832ESA5-F1
#
_entry.id   AF-A0A832ESA5-F1
#
_cell.length_a   1.000
_cell.length_b   1.000
_cell.length_c   1.000
_cell.angle_alpha   90.00
_cell.angle_beta   90.00
_cell.angle_gamma   90.00
#
_symmetry.space_group_name_H-M   'P 1'
#
loop_
_entity.id
_entity.type
_entity.pdbx_description
1 polymer ?
#
loop_
_entity_poly.entity_id
_entity_poly.type
_entity_poly.pdbx_seq_one_letter_code
_entity_poly.pdbx_strand_id
1 'polypeptide(L)'
;MFRLSGRKTIMIDFTRMDDFEIDEENQIIKCSPGAVWWEIEKKLNKKNLTLRVYPTSAPSSTVAGWIAQGGYGVGSLKYGGIADNVEKLRIADFSGVREVSGNELKYYLGMEGITGIITKAWVKVKEMEDMNYYGFHVSAREANKIVFAGDHYAGLFLDAGYVKLKNESFGTDMPEKDVLMVATTEKLDGDEGLGEEIWEKRFYPMRVRRLGPGLVAAENVLPADSIPAYLNRLKKMIKKPHGSEIWYSKGKKGAVLTFIPSDERKFLEYVLTWFNSIRALKTAKKMRGVPYSTGFYLSCEAKTVLGKDLDEIMKFKKVVDPKNQLNPGKVLPKGAMAWAMKITQKVIP
;
A
#
# COMPACT_ATOMS: atom_id res chain seq x y z
N MET A 1 8.99 -19.08 -9.21
CA MET A 1 8.14 -18.23 -10.07
C MET A 1 7.73 -19.06 -11.28
N PHE A 2 6.44 -19.42 -11.41
CA PHE A 2 5.96 -20.27 -12.49
C PHE A 2 6.04 -19.52 -13.83
N ARG A 3 6.81 -20.05 -14.80
CA ARG A 3 6.79 -19.63 -16.22
C ARG A 3 5.46 -20.06 -16.83
N LEU A 4 4.39 -19.30 -16.58
CA LEU A 4 3.02 -19.62 -17.05
C LEU A 4 2.72 -19.15 -18.47
N SER A 5 3.69 -18.70 -19.25
CA SER A 5 3.48 -18.50 -20.69
C SER A 5 4.77 -18.66 -21.48
N GLY A 6 4.71 -19.39 -22.60
CA GLY A 6 5.78 -19.43 -23.61
C GLY A 6 6.00 -18.11 -24.35
N ARG A 7 5.58 -16.97 -23.77
CA ARG A 7 5.77 -15.64 -24.36
C ARG A 7 7.12 -15.09 -23.90
N LYS A 8 7.89 -14.57 -24.85
CA LYS A 8 9.09 -13.78 -24.56
C LYS A 8 8.64 -12.48 -23.89
N THR A 9 9.15 -12.20 -22.69
CA THR A 9 8.86 -10.99 -21.91
C THR A 9 10.13 -10.15 -21.82
N ILE A 10 9.99 -8.84 -21.98
CA ILE A 10 11.05 -7.87 -21.72
C ILE A 10 10.78 -7.27 -20.34
N MET A 11 11.81 -7.28 -19.49
CA MET A 11 11.80 -6.56 -18.22
C MET A 11 12.48 -5.21 -18.43
N ILE A 12 11.79 -4.13 -18.06
CA ILE A 12 12.33 -2.78 -18.09
C ILE A 12 12.67 -2.42 -16.65
N ASP A 13 13.95 -2.18 -16.39
CA ASP A 13 14.47 -1.84 -15.07
C ASP A 13 14.83 -0.35 -15.02
N PHE A 14 14.25 0.37 -14.07
CA PHE A 14 14.45 1.79 -13.86
C PHE A 14 15.54 2.13 -12.84
N THR A 15 16.24 1.14 -12.28
CA THR A 15 17.25 1.35 -11.22
C THR A 15 18.31 2.40 -11.59
N ARG A 16 18.59 2.60 -12.89
CA ARG A 16 19.55 3.61 -13.40
C ARG A 16 18.94 4.97 -13.73
N MET A 17 17.63 5.15 -13.52
CA MET A 17 16.89 6.39 -13.72
C MET A 17 16.41 6.89 -12.36
N ASP A 18 17.35 7.32 -11.54
CA ASP A 18 17.19 7.66 -10.12
C ASP A 18 17.35 9.16 -9.80
N ASP A 19 17.49 10.00 -10.83
CA ASP A 19 17.61 11.44 -10.68
C ASP A 19 16.30 12.12 -10.27
N PHE A 20 16.44 13.26 -9.59
CA PHE A 20 15.32 14.13 -9.25
C PHE A 20 15.77 15.58 -9.02
N GLU A 21 14.81 16.49 -9.19
CA GLU A 21 14.92 17.93 -8.97
C GLU A 21 13.88 18.35 -7.94
N ILE A 22 14.22 19.31 -7.08
CA ILE A 22 13.32 19.89 -6.08
C ILE A 22 12.99 21.32 -6.55
N ASP A 23 11.71 21.56 -6.77
CA ASP A 23 11.14 22.87 -7.08
C ASP A 23 10.59 23.45 -5.77
N GLU A 24 11.42 24.21 -5.06
CA GLU A 24 11.10 24.71 -3.71
C GLU A 24 9.94 25.71 -3.73
N GLU A 25 9.91 26.58 -4.74
CA GLU A 25 8.88 27.61 -4.91
C GLU A 25 7.49 27.00 -5.10
N ASN A 26 7.39 25.97 -5.95
CA ASN A 26 6.10 25.31 -6.21
C ASN A 26 5.82 24.12 -5.27
N GLN A 27 6.76 23.78 -4.38
CA GLN A 27 6.69 22.61 -3.51
C GLN A 27 6.41 21.31 -4.29
N ILE A 28 7.21 21.05 -5.32
CA ILE A 28 7.09 19.87 -6.18
C ILE A 28 8.46 19.20 -6.33
N ILE A 29 8.47 17.86 -6.33
CA ILE A 29 9.61 17.08 -6.80
C ILE A 29 9.36 16.61 -8.23
N LYS A 30 10.35 16.77 -9.10
CA LYS A 30 10.35 16.24 -10.47
C LYS A 30 11.33 15.08 -10.49
N CYS A 31 10.84 13.85 -10.60
CA CYS A 31 11.65 12.66 -10.35
C CYS A 31 11.52 11.63 -11.46
N SER A 32 12.64 10.95 -11.73
CA SER A 32 12.71 9.79 -12.61
C SER A 32 12.09 8.55 -11.93
N PRO A 33 11.66 7.55 -12.71
CA PRO A 33 10.84 6.45 -12.20
C PRO A 33 11.53 5.56 -11.16
N GLY A 34 12.86 5.46 -11.23
CA GLY A 34 13.69 4.68 -10.33
C GLY A 34 14.13 5.41 -9.07
N ALA A 35 13.83 6.71 -8.93
CA ALA A 35 14.20 7.47 -7.75
C ALA A 35 13.57 6.86 -6.49
N VAL A 36 14.36 6.71 -5.42
CA VAL A 36 13.94 6.06 -4.17
C VAL A 36 13.35 7.10 -3.22
N TRP A 37 12.16 6.83 -2.69
CA TRP A 37 11.42 7.78 -1.84
C TRP A 37 12.24 8.30 -0.66
N TRP A 38 12.98 7.41 0.03
CA TRP A 38 13.76 7.82 1.20
C TRP A 38 14.99 8.66 0.85
N GLU A 39 15.58 8.48 -0.32
CA GLU A 39 16.67 9.34 -0.79
C GLU A 39 16.16 10.76 -1.09
N ILE A 40 14.95 10.85 -1.66
CA ILE A 40 14.26 12.12 -1.90
C ILE A 40 13.95 12.82 -0.57
N GLU A 41 13.34 12.11 0.38
CA GLU A 41 13.01 12.64 1.71
C GLU A 41 14.23 13.24 2.41
N LYS A 42 15.36 12.51 2.46
CA LYS A 42 16.61 13.01 3.05
C LYS A 42 17.14 14.28 2.39
N LYS A 43 16.89 14.48 1.08
CA LYS A 43 17.32 15.70 0.37
C LYS A 43 16.33 16.85 0.58
N LEU A 44 15.03 16.57 0.64
CA LEU A 44 14.00 17.55 0.97
C LEU A 44 14.22 18.13 2.39
N ASN A 45 14.51 17.28 3.37
CA ASN A 45 14.68 17.72 4.76
C ASN A 45 15.85 18.71 4.92
N LYS A 46 16.86 18.66 4.05
CA LYS A 46 17.97 19.64 4.03
C LYS A 46 17.54 21.04 3.55
N LYS A 47 16.35 21.15 2.97
CA LYS A 47 15.74 22.36 2.41
C LYS A 47 14.47 22.77 3.18
N ASN A 48 14.28 22.27 4.40
CA ASN A 48 13.08 22.50 5.19
C ASN A 48 11.76 22.03 4.52
N LEU A 49 11.85 21.03 3.65
CA LEU A 49 10.71 20.38 2.97
C LEU A 49 10.64 18.90 3.35
N THR A 50 9.48 18.28 3.17
CA THR A 50 9.24 16.83 3.38
C THR A 50 8.15 16.32 2.43
N LEU A 51 8.15 15.02 2.14
CA LEU A 51 7.09 14.38 1.38
C LEU A 51 5.73 14.52 2.09
N ARG A 52 4.68 14.85 1.32
CA ARG A 52 3.30 14.80 1.83
C ARG A 52 2.90 13.39 2.21
N VAL A 53 3.24 12.42 1.36
CA VAL A 53 2.92 11.01 1.54
C VAL A 53 4.09 10.13 1.09
N TYR A 54 4.32 9.04 1.80
CA TYR A 54 5.33 8.04 1.42
C TYR A 54 5.01 6.65 1.98
N PRO A 55 5.47 5.57 1.33
CA PRO A 55 5.19 4.21 1.80
C PRO A 55 6.11 3.83 2.97
N THR A 56 5.70 2.85 3.79
CA THR A 56 6.61 2.20 4.75
C THR A 56 7.75 1.45 4.07
N SER A 57 7.65 1.18 2.76
CA SER A 57 8.73 0.65 1.93
C SER A 57 9.66 1.72 1.37
N ALA A 58 9.50 3.00 1.75
CA ALA A 58 10.29 4.12 1.23
C ALA A 58 11.81 3.91 1.19
N PRO A 59 12.46 3.17 2.12
CA PRO A 59 13.89 2.90 2.05
C PRO A 59 14.36 2.16 0.78
N SER A 60 13.46 1.51 0.04
CA SER A 60 13.82 0.76 -1.18
C SER A 60 12.83 0.87 -2.32
N SER A 61 11.58 1.30 -2.09
CA SER A 61 10.60 1.46 -3.16
C SER A 61 10.88 2.72 -3.98
N THR A 62 10.57 2.62 -5.27
CA THR A 62 10.77 3.71 -6.23
C THR A 62 9.50 4.51 -6.44
N VAL A 63 9.67 5.75 -6.92
CA VAL A 63 8.57 6.67 -7.18
C VAL A 63 7.52 6.08 -8.12
N ALA A 64 7.94 5.64 -9.31
CA ALA A 64 6.99 5.13 -10.29
C ALA A 64 6.32 3.82 -9.84
N GLY A 65 7.04 2.98 -9.09
CA GLY A 65 6.50 1.73 -8.55
C GLY A 65 5.31 1.99 -7.63
N TRP A 66 5.45 2.91 -6.68
CA TRP A 66 4.38 3.21 -5.73
C TRP A 66 3.22 3.97 -6.38
N ILE A 67 3.51 4.91 -7.29
CA ILE A 67 2.48 5.60 -8.09
C ILE A 67 1.66 4.59 -8.92
N ALA A 68 2.33 3.66 -9.59
CA ALA A 68 1.67 2.64 -10.41
C ALA A 68 0.84 1.68 -9.55
N GLN A 69 1.22 1.42 -8.30
CA GLN A 69 0.43 0.62 -7.37
C GLN A 69 -0.77 1.40 -6.78
N GLY A 70 -0.70 2.73 -6.69
CA GLY A 70 -1.78 3.58 -6.15
C GLY A 70 -1.84 3.59 -4.61
N GLY A 71 -0.69 3.41 -3.95
CA GLY A 71 -0.66 3.08 -2.53
C GLY A 71 -1.00 4.21 -1.54
N TYR A 72 -1.24 3.76 -0.30
CA TYR A 72 -1.43 4.52 0.94
C TYR A 72 -0.29 4.22 1.92
N GLY A 73 0.02 5.17 2.80
CA GLY A 73 1.08 5.03 3.79
C GLY A 73 1.15 6.20 4.77
N VAL A 74 2.36 6.62 5.11
CA VAL A 74 2.59 7.76 5.99
C VAL A 74 2.06 9.04 5.34
N GLY A 75 1.41 9.89 6.12
CA GLY A 75 0.79 11.13 5.64
C GLY A 75 -0.56 10.95 4.94
N SER A 76 -0.97 9.71 4.64
CA SER A 76 -2.22 9.48 3.89
C SER A 76 -3.48 9.89 4.63
N LEU A 77 -3.43 9.99 5.96
CA LEU A 77 -4.53 10.50 6.77
C LEU A 77 -4.90 11.93 6.38
N LYS A 78 -3.90 12.80 6.22
CA LYS A 78 -4.07 14.22 5.87
C LYS A 78 -4.18 14.44 4.35
N TYR A 79 -3.31 13.77 3.58
CA TYR A 79 -3.11 14.08 2.16
C TYR A 79 -3.66 13.04 1.18
N GLY A 80 -4.32 11.98 1.65
CA GLY A 80 -4.84 10.92 0.78
C GLY A 80 -3.78 9.94 0.28
N GLY A 81 -4.09 9.18 -0.77
CA GLY A 81 -3.13 8.25 -1.36
C GLY A 81 -2.07 8.96 -2.20
N ILE A 82 -1.10 8.21 -2.73
CA ILE A 82 -0.13 8.77 -3.68
C ILE A 82 -0.82 9.39 -4.91
N ALA A 83 -1.94 8.80 -5.36
CA ALA A 83 -2.71 9.29 -6.48
C ALA A 83 -3.20 10.75 -6.31
N ASP A 84 -3.51 11.17 -5.07
CA ASP A 84 -3.95 12.52 -4.75
C ASP A 84 -2.80 13.55 -4.74
N ASN A 85 -1.56 13.07 -4.75
CA ASN A 85 -0.35 13.89 -4.59
C ASN A 85 0.48 13.99 -5.89
N VAL A 86 0.11 13.26 -6.94
CA VAL A 86 0.71 13.39 -8.27
C VAL A 86 0.04 14.52 -9.05
N GLU A 87 0.84 15.44 -9.56
CA GLU A 87 0.36 16.57 -10.35
C GLU A 87 0.43 16.32 -11.86
N LYS A 88 1.50 15.66 -12.28
CA LYS A 88 1.78 15.39 -13.70
C LYS A 88 2.62 14.13 -13.82
N LEU A 89 2.45 13.40 -14.93
CA LEU A 89 3.29 12.26 -15.30
C LEU A 89 3.78 12.43 -16.74
N ARG A 90 5.00 11.98 -17.03
CA ARG A 90 5.44 11.70 -18.40
C ARG A 90 5.32 10.21 -18.65
N ILE A 91 4.50 9.82 -19.61
CA ILE A 91 4.19 8.43 -19.92
C ILE A 91 4.78 8.05 -21.29
N ALA A 92 5.31 6.83 -21.38
CA ALA A 92 5.58 6.15 -22.65
C ALA A 92 4.61 4.97 -22.82
N ASP A 93 3.85 4.96 -23.91
CA ASP A 93 2.98 3.85 -24.32
C ASP A 93 3.11 3.60 -25.84
N PHE A 94 2.30 2.72 -26.44
CA PHE A 94 2.40 2.46 -27.87
C PHE A 94 1.78 3.56 -28.76
N SER A 95 1.23 4.62 -28.15
CA SER A 95 0.82 5.85 -28.85
C SER A 95 1.92 6.93 -28.82
N GLY A 96 2.99 6.74 -28.05
CA GLY A 96 4.15 7.63 -27.99
C GLY A 96 4.53 8.04 -26.56
N VAL A 97 5.35 9.09 -26.46
CA VAL A 97 5.76 9.70 -25.18
C VAL A 97 5.06 11.04 -25.01
N ARG A 98 4.32 11.23 -23.92
CA ARG A 98 3.62 12.49 -23.64
C ARG A 98 3.52 12.78 -22.15
N GLU A 99 3.31 14.05 -21.81
CA GLU A 99 2.93 14.46 -20.46
C GLU A 99 1.41 14.42 -20.29
N VAL A 100 0.95 14.02 -19.12
CA VAL A 100 -0.47 13.94 -18.75
C VAL A 100 -0.68 14.54 -17.36
N SER A 101 -1.79 15.22 -17.18
CA SER A 101 -2.17 15.90 -15.93
C SER A 101 -3.70 15.94 -15.78
N GLY A 102 -4.19 16.36 -14.61
CA GLY A 102 -5.61 16.49 -14.35
C GLY A 102 -6.35 15.15 -14.54
N ASN A 103 -7.50 15.19 -15.22
CA ASN A 103 -8.37 14.02 -15.38
C ASN A 103 -7.74 12.86 -16.16
N GLU A 104 -6.68 13.09 -16.93
CA GLU A 104 -5.98 12.01 -17.65
C GLU A 104 -5.15 11.12 -16.71
N LEU A 105 -4.74 11.62 -15.54
CA LEU A 105 -3.94 10.85 -14.59
C LEU A 105 -4.63 9.57 -14.12
N LYS A 106 -5.97 9.55 -14.07
CA LYS A 106 -6.76 8.38 -13.65
C LYS A 106 -6.47 7.13 -14.49
N TYR A 107 -5.99 7.30 -15.72
CA TYR A 107 -5.65 6.19 -16.60
C TYR A 107 -4.30 5.55 -16.30
N TYR A 108 -3.51 6.11 -15.39
CA TYR A 108 -2.13 5.67 -15.12
C TYR A 108 -1.86 5.43 -13.63
N LEU A 109 -2.49 6.22 -12.75
CA LEU A 109 -2.39 6.07 -11.30
C LEU A 109 -3.06 4.76 -10.86
N GLY A 110 -2.35 3.92 -10.10
CA GLY A 110 -2.90 2.62 -9.64
C GLY A 110 -3.11 1.58 -10.75
N MET A 111 -2.65 1.83 -11.98
CA MET A 111 -2.82 0.91 -13.12
C MET A 111 -1.69 -0.09 -13.29
N GLU A 112 -0.74 -0.14 -12.36
CA GLU A 112 0.36 -1.11 -12.32
C GLU A 112 1.12 -1.25 -13.65
N GLY A 113 1.22 -0.17 -14.44
CA GLY A 113 1.90 -0.17 -15.73
C GLY A 113 1.16 -0.88 -16.88
N ILE A 114 -0.14 -1.18 -16.74
CA ILE A 114 -0.91 -1.79 -17.83
C ILE A 114 -1.24 -0.79 -18.95
N THR A 115 -1.32 0.50 -18.67
CA THR A 115 -1.74 1.52 -19.65
C THR A 115 -0.59 2.38 -20.16
N GLY A 116 0.58 2.30 -19.54
CA GLY A 116 1.75 3.06 -19.91
C GLY A 116 2.88 2.88 -18.92
N ILE A 117 4.07 3.31 -19.33
CA ILE A 117 5.28 3.32 -18.53
C ILE A 117 5.49 4.74 -18.01
N ILE A 118 5.54 4.92 -16.69
CA ILE A 118 5.90 6.20 -16.09
C ILE A 118 7.41 6.44 -16.29
N THR A 119 7.77 7.56 -16.91
CA THR A 119 9.16 7.95 -17.22
C THR A 119 9.60 9.24 -16.54
N LYS A 120 8.66 9.98 -15.92
CA LYS A 120 8.90 11.12 -15.03
C LYS A 120 7.63 11.40 -14.23
N ALA A 121 7.76 11.83 -12.97
CA ALA A 121 6.64 12.20 -12.13
C ALA A 121 6.87 13.56 -11.46
N TRP A 122 5.80 14.35 -11.33
CA TRP A 122 5.74 15.58 -10.56
C TRP A 122 4.85 15.29 -9.35
N VAL A 123 5.44 15.33 -8.16
CA VAL A 123 4.75 14.95 -6.92
C VAL A 123 4.86 16.09 -5.92
N LYS A 124 3.75 16.41 -5.26
CA LYS A 124 3.67 17.49 -4.29
C LYS A 124 4.42 17.15 -3.00
N VAL A 125 5.13 18.13 -2.47
CA VAL A 125 5.79 18.09 -1.15
C VAL A 125 5.20 19.20 -0.26
N LYS A 126 5.69 19.33 0.96
CA LYS A 126 5.27 20.36 1.91
C LYS A 126 6.46 20.88 2.71
N GLU A 127 6.28 21.99 3.41
CA GLU A 127 7.24 22.43 4.42
C GLU A 127 7.31 21.42 5.57
N MET A 128 8.49 21.30 6.19
CA MET A 128 8.61 20.58 7.44
C MET A 128 7.86 21.32 8.54
N GLU A 129 7.26 20.53 9.42
CA GLU A 129 6.56 21.00 10.61
C GLU A 129 7.12 20.20 11.78
N ASP A 130 7.21 20.83 12.95
CA ASP A 130 7.58 20.13 14.17
C ASP A 130 6.46 19.19 14.59
N MET A 131 6.72 17.88 14.44
CA MET A 131 5.75 16.82 14.69
C MET A 131 6.00 16.17 16.04
N ASN A 132 4.92 15.98 16.79
CA ASN A 132 4.88 15.13 17.98
C ASN A 132 4.34 13.75 17.61
N TYR A 133 4.78 12.73 18.34
CA TYR A 133 4.36 11.34 18.15
C TYR A 133 3.79 10.81 19.44
N TYR A 134 2.52 10.42 19.43
CA TYR A 134 1.81 9.96 20.63
C TYR A 134 1.37 8.51 20.49
N GLY A 135 1.72 7.68 21.46
CA GLY A 135 1.32 6.28 21.59
C GLY A 135 0.13 6.10 22.53
N PHE A 136 -0.78 5.20 22.18
CA PHE A 136 -1.97 4.89 22.97
C PHE A 136 -2.26 3.39 22.98
N HIS A 137 -2.41 2.80 24.16
CA HIS A 137 -2.93 1.43 24.29
C HIS A 137 -4.45 1.44 24.28
N VAL A 138 -5.03 1.35 23.08
CA VAL A 138 -6.47 1.48 22.86
C VAL A 138 -6.98 0.43 21.89
N SER A 139 -8.27 0.10 21.97
CA SER A 139 -8.91 -0.78 20.99
C SER A 139 -8.98 -0.11 19.61
N ALA A 140 -9.10 -0.88 18.53
CA ALA A 140 -9.30 -0.34 17.18
C ALA A 140 -10.51 0.62 17.07
N ARG A 141 -11.54 0.44 17.90
CA ARG A 141 -12.71 1.34 17.92
C ARG A 141 -12.35 2.71 18.49
N GLU A 142 -11.64 2.74 19.60
CA GLU A 142 -11.17 3.99 20.22
C GLU A 142 -10.09 4.64 19.37
N ALA A 143 -9.21 3.85 18.75
CA ALA A 143 -8.20 4.34 17.81
C ALA A 143 -8.85 5.14 16.67
N ASN A 144 -9.94 4.64 16.08
CA ASN A 144 -10.69 5.39 15.07
C ASN A 144 -11.20 6.74 15.59
N LYS A 145 -11.65 6.82 16.84
CA LYS A 145 -12.14 8.09 17.39
C LYS A 145 -11.02 9.09 17.51
N ILE A 146 -9.88 8.69 18.07
CA ILE A 146 -8.70 9.54 18.25
C ILE A 146 -8.19 10.01 16.88
N VAL A 147 -7.93 9.08 15.97
CA VAL A 147 -7.36 9.37 14.63
C VAL A 147 -8.20 10.36 13.82
N PHE A 148 -9.53 10.31 13.94
CA PHE A 148 -10.43 11.17 13.16
C PHE A 148 -11.03 12.34 13.98
N ALA A 149 -10.53 12.60 15.19
CA ALA A 149 -10.96 13.73 16.02
C ALA A 149 -10.21 15.04 15.71
N GLY A 150 -8.97 14.97 15.23
CA GLY A 150 -8.14 16.14 14.90
C GLY A 150 -7.57 16.12 13.48
N ASP A 151 -6.77 17.13 13.13
CA ASP A 151 -6.07 17.23 11.84
C ASP A 151 -4.67 16.59 11.91
N HIS A 152 -4.65 15.29 12.16
CA HIS A 152 -3.41 14.55 12.33
C HIS A 152 -2.73 14.23 10.99
N TYR A 153 -1.40 14.29 10.96
CA TYR A 153 -0.61 13.95 9.78
C TYR A 153 -0.70 12.45 9.44
N ALA A 154 -0.54 11.59 10.45
CA ALA A 154 -0.59 10.15 10.27
C ALA A 154 -1.17 9.41 11.48
N GLY A 155 -1.77 8.25 11.23
CA GLY A 155 -2.23 7.32 12.25
C GLY A 155 -1.86 5.90 11.86
N LEU A 156 -1.13 5.21 12.74
CA LEU A 156 -0.74 3.80 12.60
C LEU A 156 -1.32 2.99 13.74
N PHE A 157 -2.18 2.03 13.45
CA PHE A 157 -2.65 1.08 14.45
C PHE A 157 -2.01 -0.29 14.24
N LEU A 158 -1.50 -0.87 15.31
CA LEU A 158 -0.95 -2.21 15.36
C LEU A 158 -1.83 -3.05 16.29
N ASP A 159 -2.37 -4.17 15.81
CA ASP A 159 -3.07 -5.08 16.71
C ASP A 159 -2.08 -5.85 17.61
N ALA A 160 -2.56 -6.34 18.75
CA ALA A 160 -1.72 -7.07 19.71
C ALA A 160 -1.00 -8.28 19.09
N GLY A 161 -1.62 -8.93 18.09
CA GLY A 161 -1.01 -10.03 17.36
C GLY A 161 0.21 -9.58 16.57
N TYR A 162 0.15 -8.39 15.96
CA TYR A 162 1.28 -7.83 15.22
C TYR A 162 2.37 -7.34 16.16
N VAL A 163 2.02 -6.72 17.29
CA VAL A 163 3.00 -6.32 18.31
C VAL A 163 3.77 -7.55 18.81
N LYS A 164 3.08 -8.66 19.08
CA LYS A 164 3.71 -9.93 19.43
C LYS A 164 4.68 -10.42 18.35
N LEU A 165 4.25 -10.47 17.08
CA LEU A 165 5.13 -10.85 15.97
C LEU A 165 6.34 -9.92 15.85
N LYS A 166 6.18 -8.61 16.14
CA LYS A 166 7.30 -7.67 16.17
C LYS A 166 8.26 -7.97 17.32
N ASN A 167 7.78 -8.19 18.53
CA ASN A 167 8.65 -8.54 19.67
C ASN A 167 9.49 -9.78 19.35
N GLU A 168 8.87 -10.84 18.84
CA GLU A 168 9.56 -12.09 18.48
C GLU A 168 10.61 -11.89 17.35
N SER A 169 10.38 -10.98 16.40
CA SER A 169 11.24 -10.84 15.21
C SER A 169 12.28 -9.71 15.28
N PHE A 170 12.01 -8.70 16.09
CA PHE A 170 12.85 -7.52 16.25
C PHE A 170 13.60 -7.52 17.59
N GLY A 171 13.25 -8.40 18.52
CA GLY A 171 13.78 -8.38 19.88
C GLY A 171 13.33 -7.13 20.65
N THR A 172 12.12 -6.66 20.39
CA THR A 172 11.50 -5.55 21.14
C THR A 172 10.71 -6.10 22.33
N ASP A 173 10.50 -5.26 23.34
CA ASP A 173 9.75 -5.61 24.56
C ASP A 173 8.51 -4.71 24.72
N MET A 174 7.86 -4.39 23.60
CA MET A 174 6.65 -3.57 23.61
C MET A 174 5.51 -4.36 24.29
N PRO A 175 4.63 -3.73 25.08
CA PRO A 175 3.47 -4.43 25.63
C PRO A 175 2.63 -5.07 24.52
N GLU A 176 2.35 -6.39 24.61
CA GLU A 176 1.55 -7.16 23.64
C GLU A 176 0.05 -6.80 23.70
N LYS A 177 -0.25 -5.53 23.41
CA LYS A 177 -1.59 -4.93 23.42
C LYS A 177 -1.80 -4.21 22.09
N ASP A 178 -3.07 -4.00 21.75
CA ASP A 178 -3.43 -3.10 20.66
C ASP A 178 -2.81 -1.72 20.94
N VAL A 179 -2.20 -1.10 19.93
CA VAL A 179 -1.54 0.20 20.06
C VAL A 179 -1.80 1.08 18.85
N LEU A 180 -2.12 2.34 19.11
CA LEU A 180 -2.20 3.41 18.12
C LEU A 180 -0.99 4.33 18.29
N MET A 181 -0.35 4.72 17.19
CA MET A 181 0.55 5.87 17.12
C MET A 181 -0.06 6.95 16.25
N VAL A 182 -0.05 8.19 16.73
CA VAL A 182 -0.50 9.39 16.00
C VAL A 182 0.68 10.34 15.81
N ALA A 183 0.93 10.76 14.58
CA ALA A 183 1.86 11.84 14.26
C ALA A 183 1.06 13.12 14.00
N THR A 184 1.33 14.19 14.75
CA THR A 184 0.53 15.42 14.72
C THR A 184 1.33 16.62 15.23
N THR A 185 0.95 17.82 14.80
CA THR A 185 1.45 19.09 15.37
C THR A 185 0.66 19.50 16.62
N GLU A 186 -0.51 18.91 16.84
CA GLU A 186 -1.35 19.14 18.00
C GLU A 186 -0.80 18.41 19.25
N LYS A 187 -1.06 18.97 20.43
CA LYS A 187 -0.75 18.28 21.69
C LYS A 187 -1.86 17.30 22.03
N LEU A 188 -1.50 16.04 22.32
CA LEU A 188 -2.43 14.99 22.74
C LEU A 188 -2.04 14.46 24.13
N ASP A 189 -2.99 13.84 24.83
CA ASP A 189 -2.77 13.16 26.11
C ASP A 189 -2.38 11.69 25.87
N GLY A 190 -1.21 11.49 25.24
CA GLY A 190 -0.66 10.17 24.91
C GLY A 190 0.79 10.02 25.35
N ASP A 191 1.31 8.79 25.26
CA ASP A 191 2.69 8.48 25.62
C ASP A 191 3.64 8.87 24.47
N GLU A 192 4.41 9.94 24.65
CA GLU A 192 5.36 10.44 23.64
C GLU A 192 6.48 9.43 23.35
N GLY A 193 7.04 8.79 24.39
CA GLY A 193 8.14 7.83 24.21
C GLY A 193 7.71 6.59 23.43
N LEU A 194 6.50 6.08 23.70
CA LEU A 194 5.90 4.99 22.92
C LEU A 194 5.63 5.42 21.48
N GLY A 195 5.14 6.64 21.27
CA GLY A 195 4.89 7.20 19.96
C GLY A 195 6.16 7.29 19.11
N GLU A 196 7.23 7.85 19.69
CA GLU A 196 8.56 7.96 19.08
C GLU A 196 9.15 6.59 18.73
N GLU A 197 9.09 5.62 19.65
CA GLU A 197 9.60 4.28 19.41
C GLU A 197 8.92 3.62 18.19
N ILE A 198 7.59 3.74 18.11
CA ILE A 198 6.82 3.19 16.98
C ILE A 198 7.17 3.95 15.69
N TRP A 199 7.25 5.27 15.74
CA TRP A 199 7.57 6.10 14.59
C TRP A 199 8.93 5.74 13.99
N GLU A 200 9.99 5.66 14.80
CA GLU A 200 11.34 5.35 14.33
C GLU A 200 11.44 3.95 13.68
N LYS A 201 10.66 2.99 14.18
CA LYS A 201 10.67 1.60 13.68
C LYS A 201 9.68 1.34 12.54
N ARG A 202 8.97 2.36 12.03
CA ARG A 202 7.85 2.23 11.06
C ARG A 202 8.22 1.63 9.70
N PHE A 203 9.47 1.71 9.28
CA PHE A 203 9.92 1.26 7.94
C PHE A 203 10.18 -0.24 7.81
N TYR A 204 10.08 -0.99 8.89
CA TYR A 204 10.56 -2.37 8.91
C TYR A 204 9.47 -3.44 9.05
N PRO A 205 8.22 -3.25 8.58
CA PRO A 205 7.14 -4.17 8.91
C PRO A 205 7.39 -5.60 8.41
N MET A 206 8.16 -5.74 7.33
CA MET A 206 8.55 -7.02 6.72
C MET A 206 9.59 -7.82 7.51
N ARG A 207 10.19 -7.29 8.58
CA ARG A 207 11.13 -8.09 9.42
C ARG A 207 10.43 -9.26 10.11
N VAL A 208 9.10 -9.26 10.21
CA VAL A 208 8.31 -10.44 10.62
C VAL A 208 8.58 -11.68 9.76
N ARG A 209 9.09 -11.51 8.52
CA ARG A 209 9.57 -12.63 7.69
C ARG A 209 10.74 -13.39 8.34
N ARG A 210 11.41 -12.88 9.37
CA ARG A 210 12.44 -13.63 10.11
C ARG A 210 11.87 -14.80 10.93
N LEU A 211 10.57 -14.78 11.23
CA LEU A 211 9.90 -15.82 12.04
C LEU A 211 9.65 -17.13 11.28
N GLY A 212 9.82 -17.15 9.97
CA GLY A 212 9.61 -18.34 9.16
C GLY A 212 10.17 -18.16 7.74
N PRO A 213 10.37 -19.23 6.98
CA PRO A 213 10.96 -19.13 5.65
C PRO A 213 10.00 -18.48 4.63
N GLY A 214 8.71 -18.33 4.97
CA GLY A 214 7.69 -17.66 4.16
C GLY A 214 6.78 -16.71 4.97
N LEU A 215 6.03 -15.90 4.25
CA LEU A 215 5.05 -14.97 4.79
C LEU A 215 3.91 -14.83 3.79
N VAL A 216 2.68 -15.06 4.24
CA VAL A 216 1.48 -14.72 3.47
C VAL A 216 0.93 -13.41 4.01
N ALA A 217 0.70 -12.46 3.10
CA ALA A 217 0.06 -11.20 3.42
C ALA A 217 -1.37 -11.16 2.87
N ALA A 218 -2.25 -10.47 3.58
CA ALA A 218 -3.56 -10.05 3.08
C ALA A 218 -3.66 -8.53 3.23
N GLU A 219 -3.83 -7.83 2.11
CA GLU A 219 -3.81 -6.37 2.08
C GLU A 219 -5.13 -5.83 1.52
N ASN A 220 -5.83 -5.03 2.32
CA ASN A 220 -7.17 -4.54 2.00
C ASN A 220 -7.32 -3.09 2.42
N VAL A 221 -8.13 -2.32 1.71
CA VAL A 221 -8.58 -1.00 2.16
C VAL A 221 -10.01 -1.14 2.66
N LEU A 222 -10.26 -0.72 3.91
CA LEU A 222 -11.58 -0.77 4.53
C LEU A 222 -12.03 0.61 5.02
N PRO A 223 -13.35 0.89 5.06
CA PRO A 223 -13.90 1.95 5.87
C PRO A 223 -13.50 1.77 7.34
N ALA A 224 -13.08 2.83 8.01
CA ALA A 224 -12.55 2.78 9.37
C ALA A 224 -13.54 2.17 10.36
N ASP A 225 -14.83 2.49 10.23
CA ASP A 225 -15.92 1.95 11.07
C ASP A 225 -16.03 0.41 11.02
N SER A 226 -15.53 -0.20 9.95
CA SER A 226 -15.62 -1.62 9.68
C SER A 226 -14.38 -2.39 10.17
N ILE A 227 -13.26 -1.69 10.38
CA ILE A 227 -11.96 -2.26 10.81
C ILE A 227 -12.06 -3.05 12.12
N PRO A 228 -12.67 -2.55 13.21
CA PRO A 228 -12.70 -3.29 14.48
C PRO A 228 -13.38 -4.67 14.35
N ALA A 229 -14.50 -4.72 13.61
CA ALA A 229 -15.21 -5.97 13.37
C ALA A 229 -14.45 -6.88 12.38
N TYR A 230 -13.69 -6.30 11.44
CA TYR A 230 -12.82 -7.03 10.52
C TYR A 230 -11.70 -7.76 11.29
N LEU A 231 -10.95 -7.04 12.14
CA LEU A 231 -9.88 -7.62 12.96
C LEU A 231 -10.40 -8.74 13.86
N ASN A 232 -11.56 -8.56 14.50
CA ASN A 232 -12.17 -9.60 15.34
C ASN A 232 -12.51 -10.86 14.54
N ARG A 233 -12.98 -10.71 13.29
CA ARG A 233 -13.24 -11.87 12.41
C ARG A 233 -11.95 -12.57 12.01
N LEU A 234 -10.89 -11.84 11.69
CA LEU A 234 -9.58 -12.42 11.41
C LEU A 234 -9.05 -13.23 12.59
N LYS A 235 -9.08 -12.66 13.80
CA LYS A 235 -8.67 -13.35 15.05
C LYS A 235 -9.39 -14.69 15.26
N LYS A 236 -10.69 -14.76 14.93
CA LYS A 236 -11.48 -16.00 15.06
C LYS A 236 -11.16 -17.02 13.97
N MET A 237 -10.93 -16.54 12.76
CA MET A 237 -10.79 -17.35 11.54
C MET A 237 -9.37 -17.91 11.36
N ILE A 238 -8.34 -17.10 11.61
CA ILE A 238 -6.94 -17.47 11.39
C ILE A 238 -6.39 -18.06 12.68
N LYS A 239 -6.17 -19.37 12.70
CA LYS A 239 -5.65 -20.07 13.90
C LYS A 239 -4.14 -19.98 14.07
N LYS A 240 -3.41 -19.65 13.00
CA LYS A 240 -1.96 -19.43 13.05
C LYS A 240 -1.64 -18.08 13.72
N PRO A 241 -0.42 -17.91 14.26
CA PRO A 241 0.08 -16.59 14.60
C PRO A 241 -0.14 -15.63 13.43
N HIS A 242 -0.74 -14.48 13.71
CA HIS A 242 -1.00 -13.45 12.73
C HIS A 242 -1.14 -12.11 13.43
N GLY A 243 -0.98 -11.04 12.68
CA GLY A 243 -1.13 -9.69 13.17
C GLY A 243 -1.37 -8.71 12.04
N SER A 244 -2.05 -7.61 12.33
CA SER A 244 -2.35 -6.57 11.37
C SER A 244 -1.76 -5.23 11.75
N GLU A 245 -1.21 -4.54 10.77
CA GLU A 245 -0.95 -3.10 10.85
C GLU A 245 -1.94 -2.33 9.96
N ILE A 246 -2.21 -1.09 10.34
CA ILE A 246 -3.23 -0.26 9.70
C ILE A 246 -2.69 1.16 9.56
N TRP A 247 -2.53 1.60 8.31
CA TRP A 247 -2.32 3.00 8.00
C TRP A 247 -3.66 3.65 7.70
N TYR A 248 -4.06 4.60 8.54
CA TYR A 248 -5.27 5.38 8.30
C TYR A 248 -5.08 6.37 7.16
N SER A 249 -6.16 6.60 6.42
CA SER A 249 -6.18 7.46 5.26
C SER A 249 -7.38 8.40 5.30
N LYS A 250 -7.23 9.53 4.59
CA LYS A 250 -8.28 10.52 4.34
C LYS A 250 -9.57 9.84 3.88
N GLY A 251 -10.70 10.39 4.30
CA GLY A 251 -12.03 9.86 3.97
C GLY A 251 -12.48 8.70 4.87
N LYS A 252 -11.96 8.63 6.11
CA LYS A 252 -12.34 7.64 7.14
C LYS A 252 -12.14 6.19 6.66
N LYS A 253 -10.95 5.91 6.12
CA LYS A 253 -10.53 4.58 5.64
C LYS A 253 -9.21 4.17 6.30
N GLY A 254 -8.86 2.89 6.19
CA GLY A 254 -7.53 2.39 6.55
C GLY A 254 -7.07 1.29 5.60
N ALA A 255 -5.79 1.33 5.23
CA ALA A 255 -5.10 0.24 4.56
C ALA A 255 -4.65 -0.77 5.64
N VAL A 256 -5.27 -1.95 5.64
CA VAL A 256 -5.02 -3.03 6.59
C VAL A 256 -4.13 -4.06 5.93
N LEU A 257 -2.95 -4.27 6.49
CA LEU A 257 -2.00 -5.28 6.08
C LEU A 257 -1.88 -6.33 7.19
N THR A 258 -2.40 -7.53 6.91
CA THR A 258 -2.33 -8.67 7.83
C THR A 258 -1.20 -9.60 7.41
N PHE A 259 -0.33 -9.91 8.36
CA PHE A 259 0.80 -10.82 8.22
C PHE A 259 0.47 -12.18 8.83
N ILE A 260 0.73 -13.25 8.07
CA ILE A 260 0.57 -14.63 8.50
C ILE A 260 1.88 -15.39 8.18
N PRO A 261 2.77 -15.58 9.16
CA PRO A 261 3.97 -16.38 8.98
C PRO A 261 3.66 -17.78 8.44
N SER A 262 4.43 -18.22 7.44
CA SER A 262 4.22 -19.49 6.75
C SER A 262 5.55 -20.19 6.43
N ASP A 263 5.49 -21.48 6.11
CA ASP A 263 6.64 -22.21 5.57
C ASP A 263 6.37 -22.68 4.14
N GLU A 264 6.95 -22.00 3.16
CA GLU A 264 6.77 -22.31 1.73
C GLU A 264 7.31 -23.69 1.32
N ARG A 265 8.17 -24.30 2.14
CA ARG A 265 8.68 -25.66 1.93
C ARG A 265 7.62 -26.72 2.29
N LYS A 266 6.63 -26.35 3.10
CA LYS A 266 5.50 -27.21 3.50
C LYS A 266 4.30 -26.88 2.64
N PHE A 267 4.25 -27.44 1.43
CA PHE A 267 3.27 -27.09 0.39
C PHE A 267 1.81 -27.02 0.90
N LEU A 268 1.31 -28.06 1.60
CA LEU A 268 -0.06 -28.07 2.09
C LEU A 268 -0.34 -26.98 3.13
N GLU A 269 0.60 -26.73 4.04
CA GLU A 269 0.50 -25.67 5.04
C GLU A 269 0.49 -24.30 4.37
N TYR A 270 1.40 -24.08 3.42
CA TYR A 270 1.46 -22.84 2.65
C TYR A 270 0.15 -22.57 1.88
N VAL A 271 -0.42 -23.59 1.22
CA VAL A 271 -1.70 -23.45 0.51
C VAL A 271 -2.85 -23.11 1.46
N LEU A 272 -2.93 -23.77 2.62
CA LEU A 272 -3.95 -23.46 3.63
C LEU A 272 -3.79 -22.04 4.20
N THR A 273 -2.54 -21.61 4.43
CA THR A 273 -2.24 -20.24 4.86
C THR A 273 -2.59 -19.22 3.78
N TRP A 274 -2.37 -19.54 2.52
CA TRP A 274 -2.81 -18.73 1.40
C TRP A 274 -4.34 -18.64 1.30
N PHE A 275 -5.09 -19.72 1.58
CA PHE A 275 -6.55 -19.64 1.67
C PHE A 275 -7.03 -18.67 2.77
N ASN A 276 -6.28 -18.50 3.85
CA ASN A 276 -6.61 -17.50 4.87
C ASN A 276 -6.53 -16.07 4.33
N SER A 277 -5.61 -15.74 3.42
CA SER A 277 -5.58 -14.41 2.79
C SER A 277 -6.77 -14.17 1.87
N ILE A 278 -7.21 -15.21 1.15
CA ILE A 278 -8.44 -15.14 0.34
C ILE A 278 -9.68 -14.96 1.22
N ARG A 279 -9.78 -15.67 2.34
CA ARG A 279 -10.88 -15.48 3.31
C ARG A 279 -10.85 -14.09 3.94
N ALA A 280 -9.66 -13.56 4.23
CA ALA A 280 -9.48 -12.20 4.72
C ALA A 280 -10.00 -11.18 3.69
N LEU A 281 -9.67 -11.36 2.40
CA LEU A 281 -10.23 -10.54 1.32
C LEU A 281 -11.76 -10.66 1.22
N LYS A 282 -12.32 -11.88 1.23
CA LYS A 282 -13.79 -12.08 1.19
C LYS A 282 -14.48 -11.41 2.39
N THR A 283 -13.85 -11.48 3.56
CA THR A 283 -14.35 -10.83 4.77
C THR A 283 -14.33 -9.32 4.62
N ALA A 284 -13.23 -8.76 4.08
CA ALA A 284 -13.13 -7.33 3.81
C ALA A 284 -14.22 -6.86 2.83
N LYS A 285 -14.45 -7.59 1.73
CA LYS A 285 -15.50 -7.28 0.74
C LYS A 285 -16.91 -7.28 1.33
N LYS A 286 -17.23 -8.24 2.21
CA LYS A 286 -18.50 -8.26 2.96
C LYS A 286 -18.68 -7.03 3.87
N MET A 287 -17.60 -6.29 4.13
CA MET A 287 -17.55 -5.13 5.01
C MET A 287 -17.19 -3.86 4.23
N ARG A 288 -17.56 -3.80 2.95
CA ARG A 288 -17.34 -2.67 2.02
C ARG A 288 -15.85 -2.36 1.74
N GLY A 289 -14.96 -3.28 2.09
CA GLY A 289 -13.54 -3.20 1.76
C GLY A 289 -13.25 -3.65 0.33
N VAL A 290 -12.07 -3.28 -0.15
CA VAL A 290 -11.53 -3.65 -1.46
C VAL A 290 -10.09 -4.14 -1.30
N PRO A 291 -9.56 -4.95 -2.24
CA PRO A 291 -8.13 -5.21 -2.30
C PRO A 291 -7.36 -3.88 -2.36
N TYR A 292 -6.21 -3.81 -1.69
CA TYR A 292 -5.32 -2.64 -1.80
C TYR A 292 -4.73 -2.48 -3.21
N SER A 293 -4.37 -3.61 -3.83
CA SER A 293 -3.93 -3.70 -5.21
C SER A 293 -4.47 -5.00 -5.81
N THR A 294 -4.65 -5.00 -7.13
CA THR A 294 -5.08 -6.18 -7.87
C THR A 294 -3.93 -7.12 -8.18
N GLY A 295 -2.80 -6.60 -8.68
CA GLY A 295 -1.71 -7.44 -9.13
C GLY A 295 -2.13 -8.41 -10.23
N PHE A 296 -1.33 -9.46 -10.34
CA PHE A 296 -1.61 -10.62 -11.19
C PHE A 296 -2.64 -11.58 -10.56
N TYR A 297 -2.67 -11.68 -9.23
CA TYR A 297 -3.48 -12.67 -8.51
C TYR A 297 -4.93 -12.21 -8.30
N LEU A 298 -5.17 -10.92 -8.08
CA LEU A 298 -6.50 -10.38 -7.82
C LEU A 298 -7.02 -9.55 -8.99
N SER A 299 -6.50 -9.75 -10.21
CA SER A 299 -7.04 -9.11 -11.42
C SER A 299 -8.52 -9.45 -11.66
N CYS A 300 -9.03 -10.57 -11.12
CA CYS A 300 -10.46 -10.90 -11.14
C CYS A 300 -11.32 -9.92 -10.31
N GLU A 301 -10.69 -9.13 -9.43
CA GLU A 301 -11.31 -8.08 -8.61
C GLU A 301 -11.36 -6.72 -9.30
N ALA A 302 -10.96 -6.62 -10.58
CA ALA A 302 -10.93 -5.36 -11.32
C ALA A 302 -12.21 -4.53 -11.18
N LYS A 303 -13.38 -5.18 -11.27
CA LYS A 303 -14.68 -4.51 -11.12
C LYS A 303 -14.91 -3.96 -9.71
N THR A 304 -14.42 -4.66 -8.69
CA THR A 304 -14.52 -4.22 -7.30
C THR A 304 -13.59 -3.06 -7.00
N VAL A 305 -12.39 -3.05 -7.59
CA VAL A 305 -11.38 -1.99 -7.36
C VAL A 305 -11.66 -0.75 -8.22
N LEU A 306 -11.91 -0.92 -9.52
CA LEU A 306 -12.09 0.18 -10.47
C LEU A 306 -13.54 0.67 -10.57
N GLY A 307 -14.51 -0.12 -10.10
CA GLY A 307 -15.92 0.27 -10.08
C GLY A 307 -16.43 0.73 -11.45
N LYS A 308 -16.89 1.98 -11.51
CA LYS A 308 -17.46 2.60 -12.71
C LYS A 308 -16.42 2.92 -13.80
N ASP A 309 -15.15 3.03 -13.44
CA ASP A 309 -14.07 3.43 -14.36
C ASP A 309 -13.55 2.24 -15.19
N LEU A 310 -13.95 1.01 -14.84
CA LEU A 310 -13.48 -0.22 -15.48
C LEU A 310 -13.66 -0.20 -17.01
N ASP A 311 -14.86 0.12 -17.49
CA ASP A 311 -15.17 0.07 -18.92
C ASP A 311 -14.37 1.12 -19.69
N GLU A 312 -14.18 2.30 -19.10
CA GLU A 312 -13.39 3.40 -19.67
C GLU A 312 -11.91 3.01 -19.74
N ILE A 313 -11.35 2.45 -18.66
CA ILE A 313 -9.96 1.97 -18.61
C ILE A 313 -9.73 0.83 -19.61
N MET A 314 -10.69 -0.10 -19.75
CA MET A 314 -10.60 -1.18 -20.73
C MET A 314 -10.60 -0.67 -22.17
N LYS A 315 -11.39 0.37 -22.48
CA LYS A 315 -11.37 1.03 -23.79
C LYS A 315 -10.03 1.74 -24.01
N PHE A 316 -9.58 2.51 -23.02
CA PHE A 316 -8.32 3.23 -23.08
C PHE A 316 -7.12 2.29 -23.31
N LYS A 317 -7.04 1.19 -22.56
CA LYS A 317 -6.01 0.14 -22.72
C LYS A 317 -5.92 -0.39 -24.16
N LYS A 318 -7.04 -0.56 -24.85
CA LYS A 318 -7.05 -1.03 -26.26
C LYS A 318 -6.49 0.02 -27.23
N VAL A 319 -6.62 1.30 -26.90
CA VAL A 319 -6.08 2.41 -27.71
C VAL A 319 -4.56 2.50 -27.53
N VAL A 320 -4.09 2.57 -26.28
CA VAL A 320 -2.66 2.79 -25.98
C VAL A 320 -1.79 1.54 -26.04
N ASP A 321 -2.40 0.36 -26.05
CA ASP A 321 -1.72 -0.92 -26.20
C ASP A 321 -2.63 -1.98 -26.85
N PRO A 322 -2.87 -1.87 -28.18
CA PRO A 322 -3.79 -2.74 -28.90
C PRO A 322 -3.35 -4.22 -28.90
N LYS A 323 -2.05 -4.48 -28.77
CA LYS A 323 -1.48 -5.83 -28.70
C LYS A 323 -1.41 -6.39 -27.28
N ASN A 324 -1.79 -5.60 -26.27
CA ASN A 324 -1.78 -5.96 -24.86
C ASN A 324 -0.41 -6.51 -24.41
N GLN A 325 0.65 -5.75 -24.69
CA GLN A 325 2.05 -6.05 -24.37
C GLN A 325 2.49 -5.44 -23.03
N LEU A 326 1.92 -4.31 -22.62
CA LEU A 326 2.17 -3.67 -21.32
C LEU A 326 1.50 -4.49 -20.21
N ASN A 327 2.36 -5.13 -19.41
CA ASN A 327 2.06 -5.86 -18.18
C ASN A 327 0.77 -6.72 -18.22
N PRO A 328 0.64 -7.64 -19.18
CA PRO A 328 -0.61 -8.35 -19.44
C PRO A 328 -1.06 -9.24 -18.27
N GLY A 329 -2.36 -9.18 -17.96
CA GLY A 329 -2.99 -10.03 -16.94
C GLY A 329 -2.89 -9.49 -15.52
N LYS A 330 -2.24 -8.33 -15.31
CA LYS A 330 -2.41 -7.53 -14.08
C LYS A 330 -3.55 -6.54 -14.24
N VAL A 331 -4.16 -6.12 -13.13
CA VAL A 331 -5.28 -5.18 -13.04
C VAL A 331 -6.54 -5.65 -13.77
N LEU A 332 -6.49 -5.82 -15.08
CA LEU A 332 -7.56 -6.36 -15.90
C LEU A 332 -7.42 -7.89 -16.05
N PRO A 333 -8.50 -8.65 -15.81
CA PRO A 333 -8.42 -10.11 -15.76
C PRO A 333 -8.13 -10.70 -17.14
N LYS A 334 -7.09 -11.54 -17.23
CA LYS A 334 -6.77 -12.30 -18.45
C LYS A 334 -6.10 -13.64 -18.14
N GLY A 335 -6.48 -14.67 -18.87
CA GLY A 335 -5.82 -15.98 -18.85
C GLY A 335 -6.19 -16.88 -17.67
N ALA A 336 -5.46 -17.99 -17.55
CA ALA A 336 -5.78 -19.09 -16.62
C ALA A 336 -5.72 -18.67 -15.15
N MET A 337 -4.79 -17.78 -14.77
CA MET A 337 -4.65 -17.33 -13.38
C MET A 337 -5.91 -16.61 -12.88
N ALA A 338 -6.42 -15.65 -13.66
CA ALA A 338 -7.63 -14.90 -13.30
C ALA A 338 -8.84 -15.83 -13.17
N TRP A 339 -8.95 -16.84 -14.03
CA TRP A 339 -9.99 -17.86 -13.96
C TRP A 339 -9.86 -18.74 -12.72
N ALA A 340 -8.65 -19.26 -12.43
CA ALA A 340 -8.37 -20.07 -11.25
C ALA A 340 -8.71 -19.30 -9.97
N MET A 341 -8.26 -18.05 -9.85
CA MET A 341 -8.53 -17.20 -8.70
C MET A 341 -10.03 -16.92 -8.51
N LYS A 342 -10.77 -16.72 -9.60
CA LYS A 342 -12.22 -16.56 -9.56
C LYS A 342 -12.92 -17.81 -9.03
N ILE A 343 -12.45 -19.01 -9.38
CA ILE A 343 -12.98 -20.28 -8.85
C ILE A 343 -12.62 -20.43 -7.38
N THR A 344 -11.35 -20.22 -7.03
CA THR A 344 -10.86 -20.31 -5.65
C THR A 344 -11.69 -19.44 -4.71
N GLN A 345 -11.97 -18.18 -5.08
CA GLN A 345 -12.79 -17.28 -4.27
C GLN A 345 -14.26 -17.74 -4.12
N LYS A 346 -14.79 -18.51 -5.08
CA LYS A 346 -16.14 -19.09 -4.99
C LYS A 346 -16.18 -20.32 -4.08
N VAL A 347 -15.14 -21.17 -4.15
CA VAL A 347 -15.10 -22.46 -3.46
C VAL A 347 -14.69 -22.33 -1.99
N ILE A 348 -13.76 -21.42 -1.68
CA ILE A 348 -13.36 -21.17 -0.30
C ILE A 348 -14.53 -20.49 0.42
N PRO A 349 -15.06 -21.03 1.52
CA PRO A 349 -16.20 -20.45 2.23
C PRO A 349 -15.92 -19.05 2.77
#